data_AF-A0A564ZFP6-F1
#
_entry.id   AF-A0A564ZFP6-F1
#
_cell.length_a   1.000
_cell.length_b   1.000
_cell.length_c   1.000
_cell.angle_alpha   90.00
_cell.angle_beta   90.00
_cell.angle_gamma   90.00
#
_symmetry.space_group_name_H-M   'P 1'
#
loop_
_entity.id
_entity.type
_entity.pdbx_description
1 polymer ?
#
loop_
_entity_poly.entity_id
_entity_poly.type
_entity_poly.pdbx_seq_one_letter_code
_entity_poly.pdbx_strand_id
1 'polypeptide(L)'
;MKKVSTKADRKDGDGMRAEYDFSGGVRGKHYRAMQAGYTVTIRKADGTAVVKEVRPKEGAVILEPDVREYFSDSESVNATLRSLIRLIPEKRPSGTKTTQGAVVRRRVPSGSRSKSTSKRP
;
A
#
# COMPACT_ATOMS: atom_id res chain seq x y z
N MET A 1 54.86 3.47 -58.99
CA MET A 1 54.63 3.14 -57.56
C MET A 1 54.43 4.44 -56.76
N LYS A 2 53.25 4.66 -56.15
CA LYS A 2 53.05 4.98 -54.71
C LYS A 2 51.68 5.66 -54.46
N LYS A 3 50.84 4.86 -53.80
CA LYS A 3 49.85 5.13 -52.73
C LYS A 3 48.89 6.32 -52.82
N VAL A 4 47.61 5.91 -52.83
CA VAL A 4 46.41 6.57 -52.32
C VAL A 4 46.58 6.91 -50.82
N SER A 5 46.16 8.10 -50.41
CA SER A 5 45.84 8.43 -49.00
C SER A 5 44.74 9.49 -49.00
N THR A 6 43.47 9.04 -49.06
CA THR A 6 42.53 8.87 -47.94
C THR A 6 41.95 10.21 -47.47
N LYS A 7 40.63 10.32 -47.64
CA LYS A 7 39.77 11.45 -47.27
C LYS A 7 40.10 11.97 -45.87
N ALA A 8 40.32 13.28 -45.78
CA ALA A 8 40.42 14.00 -44.53
C ALA A 8 39.14 13.80 -43.70
N ASP A 9 39.35 13.35 -42.47
CA ASP A 9 38.38 13.12 -41.42
C ASP A 9 37.66 14.45 -41.09
N ARG A 10 36.41 14.59 -41.54
CA ARG A 10 35.49 15.60 -41.00
C ARG A 10 34.72 14.93 -39.87
N LYS A 11 35.25 15.01 -38.65
CA LYS A 11 34.48 14.74 -37.43
C LYS A 11 34.73 15.82 -36.38
N ASP A 12 34.39 17.05 -36.75
CA ASP A 12 33.92 18.03 -35.76
C ASP A 12 32.49 17.63 -35.39
N GLY A 13 32.39 16.59 -34.58
CA GLY A 13 31.12 15.95 -34.21
C GLY A 13 30.60 16.49 -32.89
N ASP A 14 30.19 17.76 -32.84
CA ASP A 14 29.37 18.33 -31.75
C ASP A 14 27.92 17.78 -31.78
N GLY A 15 27.74 16.58 -32.35
CA GLY A 15 26.47 15.88 -32.51
C GLY A 15 26.40 14.70 -31.55
N MET A 16 25.18 14.40 -31.08
CA MET A 16 24.89 13.19 -30.31
C MET A 16 25.49 11.98 -31.03
N ARG A 17 26.25 11.16 -30.29
CA ARG A 17 26.82 9.93 -30.86
C ARG A 17 25.68 9.02 -31.28
N ALA A 18 25.89 8.21 -32.32
CA ALA A 18 24.87 7.27 -32.82
C ALA A 18 24.38 6.29 -31.74
N GLU A 19 25.19 5.99 -30.72
CA GLU A 19 24.78 5.16 -29.58
C GLU A 19 23.73 5.82 -28.68
N TYR A 20 23.57 7.15 -28.77
CA TYR A 20 22.61 7.96 -28.02
C TYR A 20 21.45 8.43 -28.91
N ASP A 21 21.01 7.61 -29.87
CA ASP A 21 19.75 7.83 -30.58
C ASP A 21 18.56 7.42 -29.71
N PHE A 22 17.83 8.43 -29.21
CA PHE A 22 16.65 8.25 -28.39
C PHE A 22 15.33 8.33 -29.18
N SER A 23 15.36 8.37 -30.53
CA SER A 23 14.17 8.51 -31.37
C SER A 23 13.14 7.39 -31.16
N GLY A 24 13.57 6.18 -30.79
CA GLY A 24 12.70 5.05 -30.42
C GLY A 24 12.18 5.08 -28.97
N GLY A 25 12.49 6.13 -28.20
CA GLY A 25 12.17 6.24 -26.78
C GLY A 25 10.68 6.51 -26.53
N VAL A 26 9.99 5.56 -25.87
CA VAL A 26 8.62 5.77 -25.38
C VAL A 26 8.65 6.23 -23.93
N ARG A 27 8.17 7.46 -23.68
CA ARG A 27 8.07 8.00 -22.31
C ARG A 27 7.20 7.07 -21.46
N GLY A 28 7.72 6.69 -20.30
CA GLY A 28 6.99 5.85 -19.35
C GLY A 28 7.07 4.34 -19.60
N LYS A 29 7.72 3.82 -20.66
CA LYS A 29 7.76 2.35 -20.94
C LYS A 29 8.15 1.47 -19.74
N HIS A 30 9.03 1.96 -18.87
CA HIS A 30 9.59 1.18 -17.75
C HIS A 30 9.07 1.62 -16.37
N TYR A 31 8.07 2.50 -16.29
CA TYR A 31 7.68 3.14 -15.02
C TYR A 31 7.21 2.14 -13.96
N ARG A 32 6.34 1.19 -14.32
CA ARG A 32 5.82 0.16 -13.39
C ARG A 32 6.94 -0.69 -12.78
N ALA A 33 7.91 -1.11 -13.59
CA ALA A 33 9.03 -1.92 -13.12
C ALA A 33 9.88 -1.16 -12.08
N MET A 34 10.04 0.15 -12.25
CA MET A 34 10.80 0.98 -11.31
C MET A 34 10.05 1.27 -10.00
N GLN A 35 8.74 1.01 -9.91
CA GLN A 35 7.98 1.14 -8.66
C GLN A 35 8.34 0.06 -7.64
N ALA A 36 8.85 -1.11 -8.07
CA ALA A 36 9.36 -2.14 -7.16
C ALA A 36 10.64 -1.70 -6.40
N GLY A 37 11.20 -0.56 -6.80
CA GLY A 37 12.47 -0.07 -6.32
C GLY A 37 13.64 -0.61 -7.14
N TYR A 38 14.72 0.16 -7.17
CA TYR A 38 15.89 -0.15 -7.96
C TYR A 38 17.16 0.34 -7.27
N THR A 39 18.28 -0.25 -7.67
CA THR A 39 19.59 0.07 -7.12
C THR A 39 20.35 0.94 -8.12
N VAL A 40 20.79 2.12 -7.68
CA VAL A 40 21.65 3.01 -8.45
C VAL A 40 23.08 2.83 -7.98
N THR A 41 23.98 2.43 -8.88
CA THR A 41 25.42 2.36 -8.58
C THR A 41 26.12 3.58 -9.15
N ILE A 42 26.63 4.44 -8.28
CA ILE A 42 27.38 5.64 -8.64
C ILE A 42 28.87 5.32 -8.51
N ARG A 43 29.58 5.24 -9.64
CA ARG A 43 31.05 5.10 -9.64
C ARG A 43 31.68 6.49 -9.57
N LYS A 44 32.54 6.71 -8.59
CA LYS A 44 33.28 7.95 -8.39
C LYS A 44 34.63 7.90 -9.11
N ALA A 45 35.21 9.07 -9.35
CA ALA A 45 36.52 9.21 -9.98
C ALA A 45 37.68 8.66 -9.12
N ASP A 46 37.49 8.56 -7.81
CA ASP A 46 38.42 7.94 -6.85
C ASP A 46 38.43 6.40 -6.90
N GLY A 47 37.65 5.78 -7.82
CA GLY A 47 37.52 4.33 -7.97
C GLY A 47 36.50 3.69 -7.03
N THR A 48 35.91 4.44 -6.09
CA THR A 48 34.88 3.90 -5.18
C THR A 48 33.51 3.87 -5.85
N ALA A 49 32.66 2.92 -5.44
CA ALA A 49 31.27 2.84 -5.88
C ALA A 49 30.32 3.04 -4.69
N VAL A 50 29.37 3.96 -4.84
CA VAL A 50 28.27 4.16 -3.88
C VAL A 50 27.02 3.52 -4.45
N VAL A 51 26.52 2.51 -3.76
CA VAL A 51 25.28 1.83 -4.09
C VAL A 51 24.15 2.49 -3.31
N LYS A 52 23.21 3.15 -4.01
CA LYS A 52 22.03 3.77 -3.43
C LYS A 52 20.79 3.00 -3.82
N GLU A 53 20.07 2.54 -2.81
CA GLU A 53 18.77 1.93 -2.99
C GLU A 53 17.68 3.00 -3.08
N VAL A 54 16.92 2.97 -4.17
CA VAL A 54 15.78 3.86 -4.41
C VAL A 54 14.53 2.99 -4.39
N ARG A 55 13.91 2.88 -3.21
CA ARG A 55 12.59 2.26 -3.03
C ARG A 55 11.57 3.32 -2.65
N PRO A 56 10.32 3.24 -3.13
CA PRO A 56 9.23 3.97 -2.49
C PRO A 56 9.22 3.64 -1.00
N LYS A 57 8.96 4.64 -0.16
CA LYS A 57 8.79 4.40 1.28
C LYS A 57 7.64 3.42 1.49
N GLU A 58 7.70 2.62 2.55
CA GLU A 58 6.62 1.72 2.92
C GLU A 58 5.30 2.50 3.06
N GLY A 59 4.23 2.00 2.43
CA GLY A 59 2.92 2.67 2.36
C GLY A 59 2.79 3.76 1.27
N ALA A 60 3.82 4.03 0.47
CA ALA A 60 3.71 4.94 -0.66
C ALA A 60 2.94 4.28 -1.82
N VAL A 61 1.85 4.92 -2.25
CA VAL A 61 1.04 4.52 -3.42
C VAL A 61 1.23 5.56 -4.51
N ILE A 62 1.54 5.11 -5.73
CA ILE A 62 1.67 5.97 -6.90
C ILE A 62 0.33 5.96 -7.63
N LEU A 63 -0.26 7.15 -7.81
CA LEU A 63 -1.49 7.28 -8.59
C LEU A 63 -1.17 7.20 -10.09
N GLU A 64 -1.98 6.44 -10.81
CA GLU A 64 -1.94 6.39 -12.27
C GLU A 64 -2.42 7.74 -12.86
N PRO A 65 -2.00 8.10 -14.10
CA PRO A 65 -2.31 9.41 -14.69
C PRO A 65 -3.80 9.70 -14.81
N ASP A 66 -4.59 8.69 -15.13
CA ASP A 66 -6.06 8.75 -15.20
C ASP A 66 -6.70 8.99 -13.83
N VAL A 67 -6.21 8.32 -12.78
CA VAL A 67 -6.69 8.53 -11.40
C VAL A 67 -6.31 9.93 -10.91
N ARG A 68 -5.15 10.44 -11.29
CA ARG A 68 -4.68 11.78 -10.92
C ARG A 68 -5.52 12.91 -11.52
N GLU A 69 -6.21 12.66 -12.63
CA GLU A 69 -7.16 13.61 -13.22
C GLU A 69 -8.32 13.92 -12.27
N TYR A 70 -8.72 12.95 -11.43
CA TYR A 70 -9.80 13.08 -10.45
C TYR A 70 -9.28 13.35 -9.03
N PHE A 71 -8.10 12.84 -8.69
CA PHE A 71 -7.50 12.94 -7.35
C PHE A 71 -6.12 13.59 -7.41
N SER A 72 -6.07 14.89 -7.11
CA SER A 72 -4.84 15.70 -7.18
C SER A 72 -3.77 15.30 -6.15
N ASP A 73 -4.17 14.83 -4.97
CA ASP A 73 -3.29 14.53 -3.84
C ASP A 73 -3.79 13.36 -2.97
N SER A 74 -2.96 12.98 -1.98
CA SER A 74 -3.26 11.91 -1.05
C SER A 74 -4.38 12.24 -0.08
N GLU A 75 -4.66 13.51 0.21
CA GLU A 75 -5.73 13.91 1.11
C GLU A 75 -7.09 13.62 0.48
N SER A 76 -7.29 14.00 -0.78
CA SER A 76 -8.49 13.75 -1.58
C SER A 76 -8.77 12.26 -1.74
N VAL A 77 -7.75 11.46 -2.06
CA VAL A 77 -7.85 9.99 -2.14
C VAL A 77 -8.30 9.42 -0.79
N ASN A 78 -7.63 9.80 0.30
CA ASN A 78 -7.91 9.25 1.62
C ASN A 78 -9.29 9.66 2.14
N ALA A 79 -9.74 10.88 1.90
CA ALA A 79 -11.09 11.32 2.27
C ALA A 79 -12.16 10.45 1.58
N THR A 80 -11.96 10.15 0.31
CA THR A 80 -12.87 9.33 -0.50
C THR A 80 -12.87 7.88 -0.04
N LEU A 81 -11.69 7.27 0.12
CA LEU A 81 -11.56 5.89 0.60
C LEU A 81 -12.17 5.72 2.00
N ARG A 82 -11.96 6.68 2.91
CA ARG A 82 -12.59 6.67 4.24
C ARG A 82 -14.12 6.78 4.16
N SER A 83 -14.63 7.58 3.24
CA SER A 83 -16.08 7.70 3.01
C SER A 83 -16.65 6.39 2.51
N LEU A 84 -15.96 5.70 1.60
CA LEU A 84 -16.37 4.39 1.10
C LEU A 84 -16.35 3.32 2.20
N ILE A 85 -15.31 3.30 3.05
CA ILE A 85 -15.22 2.36 4.18
C ILE A 85 -16.44 2.45 5.10
N ARG A 86 -16.99 3.65 5.33
CA ARG A 86 -18.19 3.85 6.16
C ARG A 86 -19.46 3.27 5.55
N LEU A 87 -19.50 3.13 4.23
CA LEU A 87 -20.65 2.58 3.50
C LEU A 87 -20.61 1.06 3.41
N ILE A 88 -19.44 0.44 3.64
CA ILE A 88 -19.31 -1.01 3.69
C ILE A 88 -20.12 -1.50 4.89
N PRO A 89 -21.14 -2.36 4.70
CA PRO A 89 -21.91 -2.90 5.81
C PRO A 89 -20.95 -3.63 6.74
N GLU A 90 -20.94 -3.27 8.03
CA GLU A 90 -20.21 -4.08 8.99
C GLU A 90 -20.70 -5.52 8.89
N LYS A 91 -19.76 -6.43 8.64
CA LYS A 91 -20.01 -7.86 8.62
C LYS A 91 -20.62 -8.21 9.97
N ARG A 92 -21.95 -8.32 10.03
CA ARG A 92 -22.67 -8.71 11.24
C ARG A 92 -22.03 -10.00 11.74
N PRO A 93 -21.52 -10.07 12.97
CA PRO A 93 -21.20 -11.35 13.54
C PRO A 93 -22.50 -12.16 13.50
N SER A 94 -22.51 -13.19 12.66
CA SER A 94 -23.63 -14.11 12.50
C SER A 94 -23.99 -14.62 13.88
N GLY A 95 -25.18 -14.25 14.36
CA GLY A 95 -25.64 -14.60 15.69
C GLY A 95 -25.68 -16.12 15.86
N THR A 96 -24.92 -16.62 16.82
CA THR A 96 -25.21 -17.88 17.50
C THR A 96 -26.43 -17.65 18.39
N LYS A 97 -27.62 -17.71 17.80
CA LYS A 97 -28.84 -18.00 18.55
C LYS A 97 -28.89 -19.51 18.78
N THR A 98 -28.29 -19.97 19.87
CA THR A 98 -28.68 -21.26 20.47
C THR A 98 -29.60 -20.97 21.64
N THR A 99 -30.86 -21.26 21.41
CA THR A 99 -31.94 -21.40 22.37
C THR A 99 -31.63 -22.45 23.43
N GLN A 100 -31.84 -22.12 24.70
CA GLN A 100 -32.24 -23.00 25.83
C GLN A 100 -32.16 -22.16 27.12
N GLY A 101 -33.17 -21.98 27.97
CA GLY A 101 -34.56 -22.40 28.00
C GLY A 101 -35.25 -21.57 29.08
N ALA A 102 -36.52 -21.23 28.84
CA ALA A 102 -37.35 -20.53 29.81
C ALA A 102 -37.59 -21.43 31.03
N VAL A 103 -37.02 -21.08 32.19
CA VAL A 103 -37.45 -21.67 33.47
C VAL A 103 -38.65 -20.87 33.97
N VAL A 104 -39.81 -21.49 33.76
CA VAL A 104 -41.12 -21.08 34.24
C VAL A 104 -41.11 -20.97 35.76
N ARG A 105 -41.57 -19.81 36.25
CA ARG A 105 -41.86 -19.49 37.64
C ARG A 105 -42.79 -20.53 38.28
N ARG A 106 -42.43 -21.04 39.45
CA ARG A 106 -43.41 -21.49 40.46
C ARG A 106 -43.25 -20.62 41.71
N ARG A 107 -44.29 -19.85 41.98
CA ARG A 107 -44.50 -19.06 43.20
C ARG A 107 -45.75 -19.63 43.84
N VAL A 108 -45.69 -20.01 45.13
CA VAL A 108 -46.69 -19.87 46.22
C VAL A 108 -46.40 -20.89 47.35
N PRO A 109 -46.87 -20.71 48.60
CA PRO A 109 -47.15 -19.46 49.33
C PRO A 109 -46.57 -19.45 50.77
N SER A 110 -46.72 -18.28 51.40
CA SER A 110 -46.56 -17.99 52.82
C SER A 110 -47.40 -18.89 53.74
N GLY A 111 -46.76 -19.47 54.76
CA GLY A 111 -47.40 -20.08 55.92
C GLY A 111 -46.79 -19.51 57.20
N SER A 112 -47.64 -18.89 58.01
CA SER A 112 -47.32 -18.17 59.24
C SER A 112 -47.15 -19.07 60.46
N ARG A 113 -46.15 -18.72 61.30
CA ARG A 113 -46.26 -18.58 62.78
C ARG A 113 -46.37 -19.86 63.64
N SER A 114 -45.34 -20.10 64.46
CA SER A 114 -45.52 -20.39 65.90
C SER A 114 -44.21 -20.22 66.71
N LYS A 115 -44.28 -19.35 67.72
CA LYS A 115 -43.36 -19.20 68.87
C LYS A 115 -43.63 -20.32 69.88
N SER A 116 -42.60 -20.91 70.49
CA SER A 116 -42.58 -21.47 71.86
C SER A 116 -41.16 -21.97 72.19
N THR A 117 -40.33 -21.28 72.99
CA THR A 117 -40.18 -21.37 74.47
C THR A 117 -39.75 -22.73 75.04
N SER A 118 -38.77 -22.67 75.97
CA SER A 118 -38.31 -23.69 76.96
C SER A 118 -37.05 -24.47 76.55
N LYS A 119 -35.83 -24.28 77.10
CA LYS A 119 -35.27 -24.29 78.49
C LYS A 119 -34.71 -25.67 78.90
N ARG A 120 -33.38 -25.68 79.15
CA ARG A 120 -32.56 -26.56 80.05
C ARG A 120 -32.19 -27.99 79.61
N PRO A 121 -31.23 -28.65 80.30
CA PRO A 121 -30.37 -28.20 81.43
C PRO A 121 -29.03 -27.58 81.03
#